data_AF-W7YC58-F1
#
_entry.id   AF-W7YC58-F1
#
_cell.length_a   1.000
_cell.length_b   1.000
_cell.length_c   1.000
_cell.angle_alpha   90.00
_cell.angle_beta   90.00
_cell.angle_gamma   90.00
#
_symmetry.space_group_name_H-M   'P 1'
#
loop_
_entity.id
_entity.type
_entity.pdbx_description
1 polymer ?
#
loop_
_entity_poly.entity_id
_entity_poly.type
_entity_poly.pdbx_seq_one_letter_code
_entity_poly.pdbx_strand_id
1 'polypeptide(L)'
;MKQSIGVVNNDFYSKSENINFDQKFNKGEVKLADAWLPSVEKWASLISEGILTKDMLGLSYDQALDEFATGKAAMWESGPWAVKTIMEKNPKMELGMFPIPGSSEGPGWLVGGPGSALAINAKTSHKAEVLEILGLTATPEAQQALIKDNAGSSFLKGVDANLGEIYKDCEEAFKAGNVYAPWTAAWISGNPVVEGYGKSLQEVLAGTKTVKQALEEADKVNDTMRESLK
;
A
#
# COMPACT_ATOMS: atom_id res chain seq x y z
N MET A 1 -2.57 -6.45 6.57
CA MET A 1 -1.48 -7.13 5.82
C MET A 1 -0.58 -6.17 5.09
N LYS A 2 -1.04 -4.96 4.73
CA LYS A 2 -0.13 -3.96 4.16
C LYS A 2 0.91 -3.49 5.18
N GLN A 3 0.64 -3.67 6.47
CA GLN A 3 1.65 -3.54 7.54
C GLN A 3 2.95 -4.31 7.23
N SER A 4 2.90 -5.56 6.76
CA SER A 4 4.12 -6.31 6.44
C SER A 4 4.90 -5.66 5.30
N ILE A 5 4.20 -5.13 4.29
CA ILE A 5 4.79 -4.40 3.18
C ILE A 5 5.37 -3.07 3.66
N GLY A 6 4.74 -2.39 4.63
CA GLY A 6 5.31 -1.19 5.25
C GLY A 6 6.65 -1.48 5.94
N VAL A 7 6.75 -2.61 6.66
CA VAL A 7 8.03 -3.06 7.24
C VAL A 7 9.07 -3.37 6.15
N VAL A 8 8.66 -4.03 5.05
CA VAL A 8 9.54 -4.26 3.89
C VAL A 8 10.00 -2.94 3.25
N ASN A 9 9.12 -1.96 3.11
CA ASN A 9 9.49 -0.65 2.56
C ASN A 9 10.56 0.02 3.42
N ASN A 10 10.38 0.00 4.74
CA ASN A 10 11.34 0.55 5.69
C ASN A 10 12.68 -0.18 5.68
N ASP A 11 12.68 -1.50 5.67
CA ASP A 11 13.89 -2.29 5.95
C ASP A 11 14.62 -2.77 4.69
N PHE A 12 13.92 -2.80 3.55
CA PHE A 12 14.43 -3.28 2.27
C PHE A 12 14.40 -2.19 1.19
N TYR A 13 13.25 -1.62 0.83
CA TYR A 13 13.17 -0.66 -0.30
C TYR A 13 13.78 0.71 0.01
N SER A 14 13.89 1.10 1.28
CA SER A 14 14.59 2.32 1.70
C SER A 14 16.09 2.32 1.33
N LYS A 15 16.66 1.14 1.07
CA LYS A 15 18.07 0.96 0.75
C LYS A 15 18.30 1.11 -0.76
N SER A 16 19.17 2.06 -1.12
CA SER A 16 19.42 2.43 -2.52
C SER A 16 19.88 1.28 -3.42
N GLU A 17 20.58 0.28 -2.87
CA GLU A 17 21.02 -0.92 -3.59
C GLU A 17 19.86 -1.78 -4.11
N ASN A 18 18.66 -1.63 -3.54
CA ASN A 18 17.46 -2.39 -3.88
C ASN A 18 16.57 -1.69 -4.91
N ILE A 19 16.95 -0.51 -5.42
CA ILE A 19 16.13 0.28 -6.37
C ILE A 19 15.74 -0.49 -7.65
N ASN A 20 16.54 -1.47 -8.06
CA ASN A 20 16.30 -2.28 -9.26
C ASN A 20 15.61 -3.62 -8.95
N PHE A 21 15.21 -3.88 -7.71
CA PHE A 21 14.64 -5.16 -7.30
C PHE A 21 13.39 -5.50 -8.10
N ASP A 22 12.45 -4.58 -8.25
CA ASP A 22 11.17 -4.87 -8.93
C ASP A 22 11.35 -5.21 -10.41
N GLN A 23 12.31 -4.57 -11.09
CA GLN A 23 12.66 -4.90 -12.46
C GLN A 23 13.23 -6.32 -12.58
N LYS A 24 14.10 -6.72 -11.66
CA LYS A 24 14.65 -8.07 -11.59
C LYS A 24 13.57 -9.10 -11.23
N PHE A 25 12.66 -8.75 -10.32
CA PHE A 25 11.56 -9.59 -9.89
C PHE A 25 10.58 -9.86 -11.04
N ASN A 26 10.24 -8.83 -11.82
CA ASN A 26 9.43 -8.98 -13.04
C ASN A 26 10.07 -9.92 -14.08
N LYS A 27 11.40 -9.96 -14.15
CA LYS A 27 12.15 -10.87 -15.02
C LYS A 27 12.33 -12.28 -14.43
N GLY A 28 12.01 -12.47 -13.16
CA GLY A 28 12.24 -13.72 -12.43
C GLY A 28 13.68 -13.95 -11.98
N GLU A 29 14.51 -12.91 -11.98
CA GLU A 29 15.93 -12.99 -11.62
C GLU A 29 16.16 -12.99 -10.10
N VAL A 30 15.16 -12.54 -9.33
CA VAL A 30 15.18 -12.48 -7.85
C VAL A 30 13.83 -12.96 -7.30
N LYS A 31 13.81 -13.29 -6.00
CA LYS A 31 12.65 -13.85 -5.31
C LYS A 31 12.30 -13.04 -4.06
N LEU A 32 11.01 -12.93 -3.76
CA LEU A 32 10.50 -12.32 -2.53
C LEU A 32 10.92 -13.15 -1.32
N ALA A 33 10.91 -14.48 -1.43
CA ALA A 33 11.31 -15.38 -0.35
C ALA A 33 12.77 -15.18 0.11
N ASP A 34 13.64 -14.66 -0.76
CA ASP A 34 15.02 -14.35 -0.40
C ASP A 34 15.14 -12.92 0.16
N ALA A 35 14.50 -11.94 -0.50
CA ALA A 35 14.69 -10.53 -0.20
C ALA A 35 13.83 -10.00 0.95
N TRP A 36 12.57 -10.42 1.02
CA TRP A 36 11.58 -9.88 1.98
C TRP A 36 11.53 -10.67 3.29
N LEU A 37 12.09 -11.88 3.33
CA LEU A 37 11.96 -12.80 4.48
C LEU A 37 12.33 -12.15 5.82
N PRO A 38 13.47 -11.45 5.99
CA PRO A 38 13.81 -10.83 7.27
C PRO A 38 12.75 -9.81 7.75
N SER A 39 12.27 -8.96 6.85
CA SER A 39 11.28 -7.92 7.16
C SER A 39 9.90 -8.50 7.47
N VAL A 40 9.51 -9.57 6.76
CA VAL A 40 8.20 -10.19 6.98
C VAL A 40 8.21 -11.09 8.22
N GLU A 41 9.34 -11.73 8.55
CA GLU A 41 9.52 -12.39 9.85
C GLU A 41 9.45 -11.39 11.00
N LYS A 42 10.03 -10.20 10.84
CA LYS A 42 9.88 -9.11 11.81
C LYS A 42 8.42 -8.71 11.98
N TRP A 43 7.66 -8.56 10.90
CA TRP A 43 6.22 -8.32 10.99
C TRP A 43 5.48 -9.48 11.69
N ALA A 44 5.88 -10.72 11.42
CA ALA A 44 5.28 -11.90 12.05
C ALA A 44 5.53 -11.96 13.57
N SER A 45 6.49 -11.20 14.12
CA SER A 45 6.65 -11.10 15.58
C SER A 45 5.40 -10.57 16.27
N LEU A 46 4.62 -9.69 15.60
CA LEU A 46 3.33 -9.19 16.09
C LEU A 46 2.32 -10.32 16.36
N ILE A 47 2.39 -11.41 15.59
CA ILE A 47 1.56 -12.60 15.78
C ILE A 47 2.02 -13.34 17.05
N SER A 48 3.34 -13.56 17.17
CA SER A 48 3.92 -14.25 18.33
C SER A 48 3.76 -13.46 19.64
N GLU A 49 3.72 -12.14 19.57
CA GLU A 49 3.49 -11.22 20.68
C GLU A 49 2.00 -11.09 21.06
N GLY A 50 1.10 -11.74 20.30
CA GLY A 50 -0.34 -11.72 20.55
C GLY A 50 -1.04 -10.41 20.16
N ILE A 51 -0.36 -9.52 19.43
CA ILE A 51 -0.93 -8.27 18.91
C ILE A 51 -1.88 -8.57 17.75
N LEU A 52 -1.49 -9.50 16.87
CA LEU A 52 -2.35 -10.05 15.83
C LEU A 52 -2.80 -11.46 16.25
N THR A 53 -4.10 -11.66 16.39
CA THR A 53 -4.66 -12.95 16.86
C THR A 53 -5.47 -13.65 15.78
N LYS A 54 -5.65 -14.97 15.90
CA LYS A 54 -6.40 -15.78 14.94
C LYS A 54 -7.86 -15.33 14.80
N ASP A 55 -8.45 -14.80 15.87
CA ASP A 55 -9.84 -14.31 15.87
C ASP A 55 -10.04 -13.16 14.87
N MET A 56 -8.98 -12.40 14.58
CA MET A 56 -9.02 -11.31 13.60
C MET A 56 -9.23 -11.80 12.15
N LEU A 57 -8.96 -13.08 11.85
CA LEU A 57 -9.22 -13.67 10.53
C LEU A 57 -10.71 -13.67 10.16
N GLY A 58 -11.60 -13.66 11.16
CA GLY A 58 -13.03 -13.64 10.97
C GLY A 58 -13.63 -12.24 10.78
N LEU A 59 -12.83 -11.18 10.94
CA LEU A 59 -13.32 -9.80 10.84
C LEU A 59 -13.34 -9.33 9.39
N SER A 60 -14.50 -8.82 8.96
CA SER A 60 -14.61 -8.08 7.72
C SER A 60 -14.03 -6.67 7.87
N TYR A 61 -13.79 -6.01 6.73
CA TYR A 61 -13.36 -4.62 6.71
C TYR A 61 -14.34 -3.70 7.44
N ASP A 62 -15.65 -3.85 7.19
CA ASP A 62 -16.69 -3.02 7.82
C ASP A 62 -16.81 -3.29 9.32
N GLN A 63 -16.62 -4.54 9.75
CA GLN A 63 -16.58 -4.88 11.18
C GLN A 63 -15.38 -4.23 11.88
N ALA A 64 -14.19 -4.31 11.27
CA ALA A 64 -13.00 -3.67 11.81
C ALA A 64 -13.12 -2.13 11.84
N LEU A 65 -13.74 -1.54 10.81
CA LEU A 65 -14.09 -0.12 10.78
C LEU A 65 -14.99 0.25 11.96
N ASP A 66 -16.05 -0.52 12.17
CA ASP A 66 -17.01 -0.29 13.25
C ASP A 66 -16.38 -0.43 14.63
N GLU A 67 -15.53 -1.45 14.84
CA GLU A 67 -14.80 -1.62 16.09
C GLU A 67 -13.87 -0.44 16.38
N PHE A 68 -13.14 0.05 15.38
CA PHE A 68 -12.28 1.22 15.53
C PHE A 68 -13.08 2.50 15.79
N ALA A 69 -14.10 2.79 14.97
CA ALA A 69 -14.91 4.00 15.10
C ALA A 69 -15.68 4.06 16.43
N THR A 70 -16.03 2.91 17.01
CA THR A 70 -16.68 2.81 18.32
C THR A 70 -15.71 2.70 19.50
N GLY A 71 -14.40 2.81 19.27
CA GLY A 71 -13.37 2.82 20.31
C GLY A 71 -13.05 1.46 20.92
N LYS A 72 -13.47 0.35 20.29
CA LYS A 72 -13.10 -1.01 20.71
C LYS A 72 -11.67 -1.39 20.30
N ALA A 73 -11.14 -0.74 19.26
CA ALA A 73 -9.75 -0.86 18.84
C ALA A 73 -9.05 0.50 18.96
N ALA A 74 -7.84 0.51 19.52
CA ALA A 74 -7.03 1.72 19.66
C ALA A 74 -6.35 2.15 18.34
N MET A 75 -6.05 1.19 17.46
CA MET A 75 -5.43 1.41 16.16
C MET A 75 -6.08 0.49 15.12
N TRP A 76 -6.14 0.95 13.88
CA TRP A 76 -6.62 0.16 12.75
C TRP A 76 -5.81 0.47 11.49
N GLU A 77 -5.33 -0.57 10.80
CA GLU A 77 -4.66 -0.39 9.51
C GLU A 77 -5.70 -0.15 8.42
N SER A 78 -5.76 1.10 7.94
CA SER A 78 -6.62 1.49 6.83
C SER A 78 -6.02 2.69 6.08
N GLY A 79 -6.78 3.26 5.15
CA GLY A 79 -6.36 4.40 4.33
C GLY A 79 -7.34 5.59 4.39
N PRO A 80 -6.99 6.71 3.70
CA PRO A 80 -7.78 7.95 3.66
C PRO A 80 -9.27 7.76 3.40
N TRP A 81 -9.62 6.80 2.54
CA TRP A 81 -10.98 6.53 2.12
C TRP A 81 -11.93 6.16 3.27
N ALA A 82 -11.40 5.68 4.40
CA ALA A 82 -12.20 5.30 5.57
C ALA A 82 -12.58 6.51 6.47
N VAL A 83 -11.83 7.61 6.38
CA VAL A 83 -11.90 8.73 7.33
C VAL A 83 -13.32 9.32 7.40
N LYS A 84 -13.94 9.55 6.25
CA LYS A 84 -15.31 10.09 6.18
C LYS A 84 -16.29 9.24 6.98
N THR A 85 -16.30 7.93 6.75
CA THR A 85 -17.21 6.98 7.42
C THR A 85 -16.94 6.89 8.91
N ILE A 86 -15.67 6.92 9.34
CA ILE A 86 -15.29 6.93 10.76
C ILE A 86 -15.84 8.19 11.44
N MET A 87 -15.62 9.36 10.84
CA MET A 87 -16.07 10.64 11.41
C MET A 87 -17.60 10.79 11.39
N GLU A 88 -18.31 10.22 10.41
CA GLU A 88 -19.77 10.17 10.41
C GLU A 88 -20.31 9.32 11.57
N LYS A 89 -19.65 8.20 11.89
CA LYS A 89 -20.02 7.31 13.01
C LYS A 89 -19.65 7.89 14.37
N ASN A 90 -18.50 8.55 14.47
CA ASN A 90 -18.01 9.16 15.71
C ASN A 90 -17.43 10.56 15.47
N PRO A 91 -18.30 11.59 15.35
CA PRO A 91 -17.87 12.97 15.04
C PRO A 91 -16.98 13.62 16.11
N LYS A 92 -16.89 13.02 17.30
CA LYS A 92 -16.09 13.52 18.43
C LYS A 92 -14.73 12.82 18.55
N MET A 93 -14.44 11.85 17.70
CA MET A 93 -13.18 11.12 17.74
C MET A 93 -12.01 12.04 17.41
N GLU A 94 -10.98 12.01 18.25
CA GLU A 94 -9.67 12.58 17.92
C GLU A 94 -8.91 11.55 17.08
N LEU A 95 -8.95 11.73 15.77
CA LEU A 95 -8.37 10.79 14.80
C LEU A 95 -7.04 11.32 14.26
N GLY A 96 -6.02 10.46 14.25
CA GLY A 96 -4.76 10.70 13.57
C GLY A 96 -4.34 9.50 12.70
N MET A 97 -3.46 9.75 11.75
CA MET A 97 -2.83 8.76 10.89
C MET A 97 -1.32 8.94 10.93
N PHE A 98 -0.61 7.83 11.08
CA PHE A 98 0.84 7.80 11.09
C PHE A 98 1.39 6.71 10.15
N PRO A 99 2.61 6.86 9.62
CA PRO A 99 3.24 5.87 8.75
C PRO A 99 3.54 4.55 9.48
N ILE A 100 3.66 3.44 8.73
CA ILE A 100 4.09 2.17 9.31
C ILE A 100 5.57 2.28 9.70
N PRO A 101 5.92 2.04 10.98
CA PRO A 101 7.30 2.11 11.45
C PRO A 101 8.14 0.94 10.93
N GLY A 102 9.44 1.18 10.77
CA GLY A 102 10.44 0.18 10.42
C GLY A 102 11.14 -0.42 11.64
N SER A 103 12.16 -1.23 11.37
CA SER A 103 13.06 -1.76 12.41
C SER A 103 14.07 -0.73 12.91
N SER A 104 14.27 0.36 12.18
CA SER A 104 15.15 1.48 12.53
C SER A 104 14.34 2.75 12.72
N GLU A 105 14.86 3.67 13.52
CA GLU A 105 14.30 5.01 13.68
C GLU A 105 14.27 5.74 12.33
N GLY A 106 13.18 6.44 12.07
CA GLY A 106 12.98 7.20 10.85
C GLY A 106 11.52 7.60 10.66
N PRO A 107 11.20 8.31 9.56
CA PRO A 107 9.86 8.85 9.32
C PRO A 107 8.80 7.79 9.00
N GLY A 108 9.17 6.51 8.93
CA GLY A 108 8.28 5.42 8.54
C GLY A 108 7.89 5.46 7.05
N TRP A 109 7.02 4.54 6.65
CA TRP A 109 6.55 4.42 5.27
C TRP A 109 5.04 4.23 5.20
N LEU A 110 4.42 4.88 4.24
CA LEU A 110 3.04 4.64 3.84
C LEU A 110 3.03 3.64 2.68
N VAL A 111 2.02 2.78 2.66
CA VAL A 111 1.84 1.83 1.56
C VAL A 111 0.73 2.35 0.67
N GLY A 112 1.11 2.93 -0.46
CA GLY A 112 0.19 3.59 -1.38
C GLY A 112 0.82 3.88 -2.73
N GLY A 113 -0.02 4.35 -3.65
CA GLY A 113 0.34 4.67 -5.02
C GLY A 113 -0.83 5.38 -5.72
N PRO A 114 -0.77 5.57 -7.04
CA PRO A 114 -1.83 6.22 -7.79
C PRO A 114 -3.17 5.50 -7.62
N GLY A 115 -4.13 6.14 -6.95
CA GLY A 115 -5.47 5.56 -6.72
C GLY A 115 -6.37 5.60 -7.95
N SER A 116 -6.08 6.47 -8.91
CA SER A 116 -6.74 6.55 -10.20
C SER A 116 -5.76 7.05 -11.25
N ALA A 117 -5.81 6.44 -12.44
CA ALA A 117 -5.00 6.83 -13.57
C ALA A 117 -5.88 6.95 -14.81
N LEU A 118 -5.62 7.98 -15.62
CA LEU A 118 -6.25 8.17 -16.91
C LEU A 118 -5.35 7.56 -17.99
N ALA A 119 -5.94 6.80 -18.91
CA ALA A 119 -5.24 6.17 -20.02
C ALA A 119 -5.91 6.49 -21.35
N ILE A 120 -5.11 6.55 -22.41
CA ILE A 120 -5.58 6.78 -23.79
C ILE A 120 -5.71 5.44 -24.49
N ASN A 121 -6.88 5.17 -25.08
CA ASN A 121 -7.06 4.02 -25.95
C ASN A 121 -6.16 4.17 -27.20
N ALA A 122 -5.22 3.25 -27.38
CA ALA A 122 -4.27 3.27 -28.50
C ALA A 122 -4.93 3.23 -29.89
N LYS A 123 -6.21 2.84 -29.99
CA LYS A 123 -6.97 2.75 -31.24
C LYS A 123 -7.86 3.97 -31.52
N THR A 124 -7.80 5.03 -30.70
CA THR A 124 -8.64 6.22 -30.91
C THR A 124 -8.30 6.92 -32.24
N SER A 125 -9.32 7.39 -32.95
CA SER A 125 -9.19 8.28 -34.11
C SER A 125 -8.94 9.75 -33.71
N HIS A 126 -9.12 10.09 -32.43
CA HIS A 126 -9.05 11.46 -31.89
C HIS A 126 -7.87 11.64 -30.94
N LYS A 127 -6.68 11.22 -31.37
CA LYS A 127 -5.50 11.17 -30.48
C LYS A 127 -5.09 12.56 -29.99
N ALA A 128 -5.17 13.57 -30.85
CA ALA A 128 -4.76 14.93 -30.50
C ALA A 128 -5.69 15.54 -29.44
N GLU A 129 -7.00 15.41 -29.64
CA GLU A 129 -8.04 15.95 -28.78
C GLU A 129 -8.04 15.26 -27.41
N VAL A 130 -7.86 13.93 -27.37
CA VAL A 130 -7.77 13.19 -26.11
C VAL A 130 -6.49 13.54 -25.34
N LEU A 131 -5.37 13.77 -26.04
CA LEU A 131 -4.14 14.25 -25.41
C LEU A 131 -4.31 15.66 -24.84
N GLU A 132 -5.05 16.54 -25.52
CA GLU A 132 -5.37 17.88 -25.02
C GLU A 132 -6.18 17.79 -23.71
N ILE A 133 -7.24 16.97 -23.69
CA ILE A 133 -8.05 16.75 -22.48
C ILE A 133 -7.19 16.19 -21.34
N LEU A 134 -6.33 15.21 -21.61
CA LEU A 134 -5.44 14.64 -20.60
C LEU A 134 -4.40 15.67 -20.12
N GLY A 135 -3.94 16.55 -21.00
CA GLY A 135 -3.06 17.67 -20.65
C GLY A 135 -3.75 18.65 -19.68
N LEU A 136 -5.04 18.93 -19.87
CA LEU A 136 -5.81 19.80 -18.98
C LEU A 136 -5.94 19.21 -17.58
N THR A 137 -6.14 17.88 -17.44
CA THR A 137 -6.21 17.23 -16.13
C THR A 137 -4.86 17.19 -15.42
N ALA A 138 -3.75 17.32 -16.15
CA ALA A 138 -2.39 17.36 -15.61
C ALA A 138 -1.90 18.79 -15.26
N THR A 139 -2.81 19.77 -15.13
CA THR A 139 -2.48 21.12 -14.65
C THR A 139 -2.61 21.21 -13.12
N PRO A 140 -1.88 22.14 -12.46
CA PRO A 140 -2.04 22.36 -11.01
C PRO A 140 -3.49 22.67 -10.60
N GLU A 141 -4.20 23.48 -11.37
CA GLU A 141 -5.60 23.83 -11.10
C GLU A 141 -6.52 22.62 -11.17
N ALA A 142 -6.41 21.80 -12.21
CA ALA A 142 -7.21 20.58 -12.32
C ALA A 142 -6.89 19.57 -11.22
N GLN A 143 -5.62 19.41 -10.85
CA GLN A 143 -5.23 18.52 -9.76
C GLN A 143 -5.77 19.00 -8.41
N GLN A 144 -5.76 20.31 -8.12
CA GLN A 144 -6.38 20.87 -6.92
C GLN A 144 -7.90 20.61 -6.89
N ALA A 145 -8.58 20.75 -8.04
CA ALA A 145 -10.00 20.42 -8.14
C ALA A 145 -10.28 18.93 -7.88
N LEU A 146 -9.46 18.04 -8.44
CA LEU A 146 -9.57 16.58 -8.24
C LEU A 146 -9.31 16.17 -6.78
N ILE A 147 -8.34 16.81 -6.11
CA ILE A 147 -8.06 16.57 -4.68
C ILE A 147 -9.23 17.05 -3.81
N LYS A 148 -9.88 18.17 -4.14
CA LYS A 148 -10.99 18.69 -3.33
C LYS A 148 -12.16 17.71 -3.20
N ASP A 149 -12.43 16.96 -4.26
CA ASP A 149 -13.55 16.00 -4.31
C ASP A 149 -13.16 14.59 -3.84
N ASN A 150 -11.90 14.34 -3.47
CA ASN A 150 -11.41 13.02 -3.09
C ASN A 150 -10.44 13.05 -1.90
N ALA A 151 -10.55 12.10 -0.97
CA ALA A 151 -9.57 11.98 0.11
C ALA A 151 -8.23 11.42 -0.44
N GLY A 152 -7.23 12.27 -0.68
CA GLY A 152 -5.94 11.87 -1.23
C GLY A 152 -5.00 13.02 -1.60
N SER A 153 -3.92 12.71 -2.34
CA SER A 153 -2.91 13.67 -2.82
C SER A 153 -2.79 13.69 -4.35
N SER A 154 -1.99 14.62 -4.89
CA SER A 154 -1.56 14.63 -6.28
C SER A 154 -0.10 14.20 -6.40
N PHE A 155 0.25 13.57 -7.52
CA PHE A 155 1.63 13.25 -7.90
C PHE A 155 2.23 14.29 -8.86
N LEU A 156 1.48 15.34 -9.23
CA LEU A 156 1.98 16.42 -10.08
C LEU A 156 2.95 17.30 -9.29
N LYS A 157 4.16 17.50 -9.82
CA LYS A 157 5.16 18.37 -9.20
C LYS A 157 4.62 19.79 -9.05
N GLY A 158 4.78 20.37 -7.85
CA GLY A 158 4.30 21.73 -7.53
C GLY A 158 2.83 21.81 -7.14
N VAL A 159 2.14 20.67 -6.98
CA VAL A 159 0.80 20.61 -6.39
C VAL A 159 0.90 20.06 -4.97
N ASP A 160 0.76 20.94 -3.99
CA ASP A 160 0.66 20.54 -2.60
C ASP A 160 -0.81 20.26 -2.24
N ALA A 161 -1.06 19.09 -1.68
CA ALA A 161 -2.36 18.74 -1.12
C ALA A 161 -2.33 19.03 0.39
N ASN A 162 -3.24 19.88 0.88
CA ASN A 162 -3.50 19.92 2.31
C ASN A 162 -4.33 18.68 2.68
N LEU A 163 -3.66 17.67 3.20
CA LEU A 163 -4.29 16.40 3.58
C LEU A 163 -5.11 16.53 4.89
N GLY A 164 -4.93 17.65 5.63
CA GLY A 164 -5.59 17.93 6.90
C GLY A 164 -4.79 17.46 8.11
N GLU A 165 -5.19 17.93 9.29
CA GLU A 165 -4.50 17.68 10.58
C GLU A 165 -4.32 16.20 10.90
N ILE A 166 -5.20 15.33 10.41
CA ILE A 166 -5.10 13.88 10.63
C ILE A 166 -3.81 13.28 10.05
N TYR A 167 -3.13 13.96 9.12
CA TYR A 167 -1.88 13.51 8.49
C TYR A 167 -0.63 14.21 9.03
N LYS A 168 -0.74 14.97 10.13
CA LYS A 168 0.40 15.70 10.69
C LYS A 168 1.62 14.79 10.94
N ASP A 169 1.38 13.60 11.47
CA ASP A 169 2.45 12.61 11.74
C ASP A 169 2.96 11.91 10.47
N CYS A 170 2.35 12.15 9.31
CA CYS A 170 2.80 11.65 8.02
C CYS A 170 3.67 12.65 7.24
N GLU A 171 3.79 13.91 7.69
CA GLU A 171 4.45 14.96 6.91
C GLU A 171 5.89 14.63 6.54
N GLU A 172 6.66 14.07 7.48
CA GLU A 172 8.07 13.72 7.23
C GLU A 172 8.18 12.58 6.22
N ALA A 173 7.30 11.57 6.30
CA ALA A 173 7.25 10.50 5.32
C ALA A 173 6.91 11.03 3.93
N PHE A 174 5.95 11.95 3.81
CA PHE A 174 5.62 12.57 2.53
C PHE A 174 6.76 13.42 1.98
N LYS A 175 7.42 14.23 2.80
CA LYS A 175 8.59 15.04 2.40
C LYS A 175 9.75 14.15 1.93
N ALA A 176 9.93 12.98 2.54
CA ALA A 176 10.93 11.99 2.13
C ALA A 176 10.54 11.17 0.89
N GLY A 177 9.28 11.23 0.44
CA GLY A 177 8.76 10.39 -0.63
C GLY A 177 8.52 8.93 -0.23
N ASN A 178 8.36 8.65 1.07
CA ASN A 178 8.20 7.32 1.63
C ASN A 178 6.77 6.78 1.46
N VAL A 179 6.31 6.72 0.20
CA VAL A 179 5.01 6.17 -0.18
C VAL A 179 5.23 5.18 -1.30
N TYR A 180 5.04 3.89 -1.04
CA TYR A 180 5.28 2.87 -2.07
C TYR A 180 4.40 1.63 -1.94
N ALA A 181 3.83 1.22 -3.07
CA ALA A 181 3.05 -0.01 -3.22
C ALA A 181 3.49 -0.74 -4.50
N PRO A 182 4.34 -1.77 -4.39
CA PRO A 182 5.01 -2.37 -5.56
C PRO A 182 4.02 -2.97 -6.59
N TRP A 183 2.87 -3.46 -6.13
CA TRP A 183 1.83 -4.03 -7.00
C TRP A 183 1.10 -3.00 -7.87
N THR A 184 1.09 -1.73 -7.47
CA THR A 184 0.49 -0.64 -8.27
C THR A 184 1.52 0.06 -9.16
N ALA A 185 2.77 0.09 -8.74
CA ALA A 185 3.79 0.97 -9.30
C ALA A 185 4.76 0.26 -10.24
N ALA A 186 5.07 -1.02 -10.00
CA ALA A 186 6.22 -1.64 -10.65
C ALA A 186 6.00 -3.08 -11.14
N TRP A 187 5.22 -3.90 -10.43
CA TRP A 187 5.07 -5.31 -10.78
C TRP A 187 4.11 -5.53 -11.94
N ILE A 188 4.54 -6.27 -12.96
CA ILE A 188 3.73 -6.57 -14.16
C ILE A 188 2.44 -7.31 -13.78
N SER A 189 2.54 -8.25 -12.85
CA SER A 189 1.42 -9.04 -12.32
C SER A 189 1.15 -8.72 -10.85
N GLY A 190 1.20 -7.44 -10.50
CA GLY A 190 1.14 -6.97 -9.12
C GLY A 190 -0.08 -7.48 -8.34
N ASN A 191 -1.29 -7.34 -8.89
CA ASN A 191 -2.53 -7.71 -8.20
C ASN A 191 -2.59 -9.21 -7.83
N PRO A 192 -2.40 -10.16 -8.76
CA PRO A 192 -2.33 -11.58 -8.41
C PRO A 192 -1.29 -11.89 -7.33
N VAL A 193 -0.09 -11.31 -7.44
CA VAL A 193 1.01 -11.58 -6.49
C VAL A 193 0.64 -11.07 -5.09
N VAL A 194 0.14 -9.84 -4.96
CA VAL A 194 -0.22 -9.28 -3.64
C VAL A 194 -1.44 -9.98 -3.02
N GLU A 195 -2.40 -10.41 -3.83
CA GLU A 195 -3.55 -11.20 -3.36
C GLU A 195 -3.12 -12.58 -2.85
N GLY A 196 -2.26 -13.28 -3.59
CA GLY A 196 -1.71 -14.58 -3.19
C GLY A 196 -0.84 -14.48 -1.94
N TYR A 197 0.01 -13.44 -1.88
CA TYR A 197 0.80 -13.11 -0.70
C TYR A 197 -0.10 -12.85 0.52
N GLY A 198 -1.13 -12.03 0.35
CA GLY A 198 -2.08 -11.72 1.42
C GLY A 198 -2.79 -12.97 1.94
N LYS A 199 -3.38 -13.78 1.05
CA LYS A 199 -4.01 -15.05 1.46
C LYS A 199 -3.03 -15.94 2.24
N SER A 200 -1.77 -16.01 1.80
CA SER A 200 -0.76 -16.82 2.49
C SER A 200 -0.36 -16.26 3.86
N LEU A 201 -0.36 -14.93 4.06
CA LEU A 201 -0.15 -14.36 5.39
C LEU A 201 -1.30 -14.63 6.36
N GLN A 202 -2.53 -14.80 5.87
CA GLN A 202 -3.64 -15.26 6.72
C GLN A 202 -3.38 -16.69 7.23
N GLU A 203 -2.78 -17.55 6.42
CA GLU A 203 -2.38 -18.90 6.82
C GLU A 203 -1.19 -18.88 7.81
N VAL A 204 -0.29 -17.90 7.69
CA VAL A 204 0.75 -17.64 8.71
C VAL A 204 0.10 -17.27 10.04
N LEU A 205 -0.86 -16.35 10.04
CA LEU A 205 -1.63 -15.98 11.24
C LEU A 205 -2.41 -17.19 11.82
N ALA A 206 -2.99 -18.02 10.96
CA ALA A 206 -3.64 -19.27 11.36
C ALA A 206 -2.65 -20.33 11.92
N GLY A 207 -1.35 -20.17 11.69
CA GLY A 207 -0.30 -21.10 12.10
C GLY A 207 -0.18 -22.32 11.20
N THR A 208 -0.70 -22.27 9.98
CA THR A 208 -0.65 -23.39 9.01
C THR A 208 0.44 -23.23 7.95
N LYS A 209 1.07 -22.04 7.85
CA LYS A 209 2.23 -21.76 6.99
C LYS A 209 3.32 -20.99 7.75
N THR A 210 4.57 -21.12 7.30
CA THR A 210 5.66 -20.22 7.69
C THR A 210 5.69 -18.98 6.80
N VAL A 211 6.36 -17.91 7.25
CA VAL A 211 6.56 -16.70 6.43
C VAL A 211 7.28 -17.03 5.13
N LYS A 212 8.30 -17.89 5.18
CA LYS A 212 9.02 -18.33 3.98
C LYS A 212 8.09 -19.00 2.97
N GLN A 213 7.23 -19.92 3.41
CA GLN A 213 6.25 -20.57 2.54
C GLN A 213 5.27 -19.57 1.92
N ALA A 214 4.85 -18.55 2.67
CA ALA A 214 3.96 -17.51 2.16
C ALA A 214 4.63 -16.65 1.07
N LEU A 215 5.91 -16.33 1.23
CA LEU A 215 6.67 -15.61 0.21
C LEU A 215 6.96 -16.47 -1.02
N GLU A 216 7.32 -17.75 -0.83
CA GLU A 216 7.50 -18.71 -1.92
C GLU A 216 6.22 -18.88 -2.75
N GLU A 217 5.04 -18.80 -2.13
CA GLU A 217 3.77 -18.84 -2.85
C GLU A 217 3.56 -17.60 -3.72
N ALA A 218 3.90 -16.41 -3.21
CA ALA A 218 3.88 -15.19 -4.00
C ALA A 218 4.86 -15.25 -5.19
N ASP A 219 6.04 -15.83 -4.99
CA ASP A 219 7.02 -16.08 -6.05
C ASP A 219 6.47 -17.03 -7.14
N LYS A 220 5.79 -18.11 -6.76
CA LYS A 220 5.15 -19.03 -7.71
C LYS A 220 4.05 -18.34 -8.51
N VAL A 221 3.26 -17.48 -7.88
CA VAL A 221 2.24 -16.69 -8.59
C VAL A 221 2.90 -15.81 -9.64
N ASN A 222 3.98 -15.11 -9.29
CA ASN A 222 4.72 -14.29 -10.25
C ASN A 222 5.29 -15.12 -11.41
N ASP A 223 5.88 -16.28 -11.13
CA ASP A 223 6.41 -17.19 -12.15
C ASP A 223 5.31 -17.67 -13.11
N THR A 224 4.17 -18.13 -12.56
CA THR A 224 2.99 -18.55 -13.33
C THR A 224 2.50 -17.45 -14.26
N MET A 225 2.35 -16.23 -13.72
CA MET A 225 1.88 -15.09 -14.49
C MET A 225 2.88 -14.69 -15.59
N ARG A 226 4.19 -14.69 -15.29
CA ARG A 226 5.24 -14.40 -16.28
C ARG A 226 5.25 -15.42 -17.42
N GLU A 227 5.01 -16.70 -17.14
CA GLU A 227 4.89 -17.73 -18.17
C GLU A 227 3.66 -17.54 -19.06
N SER A 228 2.53 -17.10 -18.48
CA SER A 228 1.29 -16.85 -19.24
C SER A 228 1.35 -15.66 -20.20
N LEU A 229 2.35 -14.79 -20.03
CA LEU A 229 2.56 -13.58 -20.85
C LEU A 229 3.53 -13.81 -22.02
N LYS A 230 4.12 -15.01 -22.13
CA LYS A 230 4.98 -15.41 -23.25
C LYS A 230 4.14 -15.94 -24.41
#